data_AF-A0A975BWG7-F1
#
_entry.id   AF-A0A975BWG7-F1
#
_cell.length_a   1.000
_cell.length_b   1.000
_cell.length_c   1.000
_cell.angle_alpha   90.00
_cell.angle_beta   90.00
_cell.angle_gamma   90.00
#
_symmetry.space_group_name_H-M   'P 1'
#
loop_
_entity.id
_entity.type
_entity.pdbx_description
1 polymer ?
#
loop_
_entity_poly.entity_id
_entity_poly.type
_entity_poly.pdbx_seq_one_letter_code
_entity_poly.pdbx_strand_id
1 'polypeptide(L)' 'MSKDIIGSVLVVGGGIAGMQSALDLANSGYYVHLLEKSSSIGGVMSQLDKTFPTNDCAM' A
#
# COMPACT_ATOMS: atom_id res chain seq x y z
N MET A 1 -14.02 17.89 -2.47
CA MET A 1 -13.88 17.77 -3.93
C MET A 1 -14.42 16.41 -4.32
N SER A 2 -15.55 16.34 -5.03
CA SER A 2 -16.01 15.08 -5.63
C SER A 2 -15.16 14.86 -6.86
N LYS A 3 -14.09 14.06 -6.74
CA LYS A 3 -13.20 13.72 -7.84
C LYS A 3 -13.94 12.66 -8.66
N ASP A 4 -14.24 12.93 -9.93
CA ASP A 4 -14.87 11.95 -10.82
C ASP A 4 -14.02 10.67 -10.84
N ILE A 5 -14.55 9.63 -10.20
CA ILE A 5 -13.85 8.35 -10.03
C ILE A 5 -13.96 7.59 -11.34
N ILE A 6 -12.82 7.40 -12.01
CA ILE A 6 -12.69 6.75 -13.32
C ILE A 6 -13.01 5.24 -13.28
N GLY A 7 -12.98 4.61 -12.11
CA GLY A 7 -13.29 3.20 -11.92
C GLY A 7 -12.93 2.71 -10.51
N SER A 8 -13.08 1.41 -10.26
CA SER A 8 -12.69 0.76 -9.00
C SER A 8 -11.63 -0.33 -9.21
N VAL A 9 -10.70 -0.45 -8.27
CA VAL A 9 -9.60 -1.44 -8.30
C VAL A 9 -9.48 -2.12 -6.95
N LEU A 10 -9.25 -3.44 -6.94
CA LEU A 10 -8.91 -4.21 -5.75
C LEU A 10 -7.42 -4.57 -5.78
N VAL A 11 -6.69 -4.14 -4.75
CA VAL A 11 -5.31 -4.52 -4.48
C VAL A 11 -5.30 -5.57 -3.39
N VAL A 12 -4.70 -6.74 -3.67
CA VAL A 12 -4.60 -7.85 -2.72
C VAL A 12 -3.18 -7.93 -2.18
N GLY A 13 -3.04 -7.79 -0.86
CA GLY A 13 -1.78 -7.78 -0.12
C GLY A 13 -1.37 -6.37 0.32
N GLY A 14 -1.35 -6.13 1.63
CA GLY A 14 -0.98 -4.88 2.28
C GLY A 14 0.51 -4.75 2.59
N GLY A 15 1.39 -5.40 1.82
CA GLY A 15 2.84 -5.17 1.90
C GLY A 15 3.25 -3.85 1.24
N ILE A 16 4.55 -3.52 1.31
CA ILE A 16 5.08 -2.28 0.73
C ILE A 16 4.68 -2.06 -0.74
N ALA A 17 4.72 -3.12 -1.55
CA ALA A 17 4.33 -3.07 -2.96
C ALA A 17 2.83 -2.78 -3.15
N GLY A 18 1.97 -3.42 -2.37
CA GLY A 18 0.52 -3.23 -2.46
C GLY A 18 0.08 -1.87 -1.94
N MET A 19 0.68 -1.39 -0.84
CA MET A 19 0.45 -0.04 -0.33
C MET A 19 0.85 1.03 -1.36
N GLN A 20 2.03 0.90 -1.98
CA GLN A 20 2.45 1.84 -3.02
C GLN A 20 1.53 1.79 -4.25
N SER A 21 1.18 0.60 -4.72
CA SER A 21 0.26 0.43 -5.86
C SER A 21 -1.11 1.06 -5.56
N ALA A 22 -1.62 0.89 -4.34
CA ALA A 22 -2.90 1.49 -3.93
C ALA A 22 -2.84 3.01 -3.91
N LEU A 23 -1.74 3.59 -3.41
CA LEU A 23 -1.53 5.05 -3.41
C LEU A 23 -1.43 5.61 -4.84
N ASP A 24 -0.65 4.96 -5.71
CA ASP A 24 -0.48 5.40 -7.10
C ASP A 24 -1.81 5.39 -7.87
N LEU A 25 -2.63 4.35 -7.67
CA LEU A 25 -3.96 4.24 -8.26
C LEU A 25 -4.95 5.27 -7.69
N ALA A 26 -4.94 5.50 -6.38
CA ALA A 26 -5.79 6.51 -5.74
C ALA A 26 -5.43 7.93 -6.22
N ASN A 27 -4.13 8.22 -6.35
CA ASN A 27 -3.64 9.49 -6.89
C ASN A 27 -4.07 9.68 -8.35
N SER A 28 -4.05 8.59 -9.13
CA SER A 28 -4.53 8.53 -10.51
C SER A 28 -6.05 8.67 -10.67
N GLY A 29 -6.82 8.65 -9.57
CA GLY A 29 -8.26 8.90 -9.56
C GLY A 29 -9.14 7.64 -9.53
N TYR A 30 -8.58 6.47 -9.25
CA TYR A 30 -9.35 5.25 -9.04
C TYR A 30 -9.87 5.15 -7.60
N TYR A 31 -11.01 4.50 -7.42
CA TYR A 31 -11.48 4.05 -6.11
C TYR A 31 -10.78 2.74 -5.76
N VAL A 32 -9.93 2.76 -4.74
CA VAL A 32 -9.07 1.61 -4.42
C VAL A 32 -9.55 0.90 -3.17
N HIS A 33 -9.77 -0.41 -3.29
CA HIS A 33 -9.93 -1.34 -2.19
C HIS A 33 -8.58 -2.02 -1.92
N LEU A 34 -8.07 -1.95 -0.69
CA LEU A 34 -6.86 -2.69 -0.28
C LEU A 34 -7.27 -3.81 0.67
N LEU A 35 -7.01 -5.06 0.28
CA LEU A 35 -7.34 -6.25 1.06
C LEU A 35 -6.07 -6.91 1.56
N GLU A 36 -5.93 -7.01 2.88
CA GLU A 36 -4.83 -7.72 3.55
C GLU A 36 -5.41 -8.90 4.35
N LYS A 37 -4.72 -10.03 4.31
CA LYS A 37 -5.13 -11.25 5.02
C LYS A 37 -4.94 -11.11 6.54
N SER A 38 -3.87 -10.43 6.94
CA SER A 38 -3.47 -10.24 8.33
C SER A 38 -4.25 -9.11 8.97
N SER A 39 -4.20 -9.03 10.31
CA SER A 39 -4.83 -7.92 11.06
C SER A 39 -4.16 -6.56 10.82
N SER A 40 -2.97 -6.54 10.24
CA SER A 40 -2.13 -5.35 10.07
C SER A 40 -1.48 -5.34 8.68
N ILE A 41 -1.29 -4.14 8.13
CA ILE A 41 -0.52 -3.89 6.90
C ILE A 41 0.98 -3.78 7.19
N GLY A 42 1.82 -3.77 6.15
CA GLY A 42 3.28 -3.66 6.21
C GLY A 42 4.02 -4.90 5.69
N GLY A 43 3.37 -6.07 5.65
CA GLY A 43 3.91 -7.30 5.05
C GLY A 43 5.18 -7.80 5.73
N VAL A 44 6.23 -8.11 4.94
CA VAL A 44 7.53 -8.53 5.48
C VAL A 44 8.35 -7.34 5.99
N MET A 45 8.16 -6.17 5.38
CA MET A 45 8.92 -4.96 5.76
C MET A 45 8.67 -4.56 7.21
N SER A 46 7.45 -4.75 7.73
CA SER A 46 7.10 -4.50 9.13
C SER A 46 7.81 -5.39 10.15
N GLN A 47 8.39 -6.51 9.69
CA GLN A 47 9.11 -7.46 10.54
C GLN A 47 10.62 -7.21 10.54
N LEU A 48 11.10 -6.29 9.69
CA LEU A 48 12.51 -5.92 9.63
C LEU A 48 12.78 -4.80 10.64
N ASP A 49 13.93 -4.86 11.31
CA ASP A 49 14.37 -3.76 12.17
C ASP A 49 14.87 -2.59 11.31
N LYS A 50 15.69 -2.90 10.30
CA LYS A 50 16.37 -1.92 9.45
C LYS A 50 16.33 -2.28 7.97
N THR A 51 16.39 -1.25 7.11
CA THR A 51 16.48 -1.40 5.65
C THR A 51 17.88 -1.05 5.13
N PHE A 52 18.54 -1.97 4.43
CA PHE A 52 19.79 -1.68 3.72
C PHE A 52 19.50 -0.87 2.44
N PRO A 53 20.36 0.07 2.01
CA PRO A 53 21.67 0.46 2.55
C PRO A 53 21.65 1.57 3.60
N THR A 54 20.54 2.27 3.76
CA THR A 54 20.47 3.49 4.59
C THR A 54 20.43 3.19 6.08
N ASN A 55 20.08 1.96 6.46
CA ASN A 55 19.91 1.51 7.84
C ASN A 55 18.85 2.33 8.60
N ASP A 56 17.80 2.74 7.87
CA ASP A 56 16.61 3.38 8.41
C ASP A 56 15.69 2.35 9.08
N CYS A 57 14.86 2.80 10.01
CA CYS A 57 13.81 1.94 10.58
C CYS A 57 12.81 1.55 9.49
N ALA A 58 12.42 0.28 9.44
CA ALA A 58 11.55 -0.22 8.37
C ALA A 58 10.09 0.24 8.49
N MET A 59 9.66 0.67 9.68
CA MET A 59 8.36 1.30 9.93
C MET A 59 8.45 2.34 11.05
#